data_AF-A0AAD5SVX6-F1
#
_entry.id   AF-A0AAD5SVX6-F1
#
_cell.length_a   1.000
_cell.length_b   1.000
_cell.length_c   1.000
_cell.angle_alpha   90.00
_cell.angle_beta   90.00
_cell.angle_gamma   90.00
#
_symmetry.space_group_name_H-M   'P 1'
#
loop_
_entity.id
_entity.type
_entity.pdbx_description
1 polymer ?
#
loop_
_entity_poly.entity_id
_entity_poly.type
_entity_poly.pdbx_seq_one_letter_code
_entity_poly.pdbx_strand_id
1 'polypeptide(L)'
;MKIATTLLTLAGVCLAHFDIDSPAPRDGTEDLTELIPPCGGLPLGNRTVITPVDGIFHITGALEHPTAQANFSLYVGNDDPSQVQFATYFDGGYNTTLHLGDFDFKANVADIPAVVDGVNAVIQVAMFTPDGHLTACSDITFSFSASTAETSTSEAVASTSGNPYAAPSNVYSGAGAVATGIFAVAASLIFV
;
A
#
# COMPACT_ATOMS: atom_id res chain seq x y z
N MET A 1 46.97 25.03 26.97
CA MET A 1 46.62 23.78 26.27
C MET A 1 45.33 24.01 25.51
N LYS A 2 45.33 23.87 24.18
CA LYS A 2 44.14 24.10 23.34
C LYS A 2 43.43 22.75 23.14
N ILE A 3 42.19 22.66 23.60
CA ILE A 3 41.31 21.50 23.39
C ILE A 3 40.75 21.64 21.97
N ALA A 4 41.14 20.73 21.08
CA ALA A 4 40.58 20.63 19.74
C ALA A 4 39.23 19.90 19.83
N THR A 5 38.16 20.61 19.57
CA THR A 5 36.79 20.08 19.53
C THR A 5 36.60 19.34 18.20
N THR A 6 36.65 18.01 18.22
CA THR A 6 36.33 17.16 17.08
C THR A 6 34.81 17.20 16.85
N LEU A 7 34.39 17.91 15.80
CA LEU A 7 32.99 17.98 15.38
C LEU A 7 32.66 16.69 14.61
N LEU A 8 32.05 15.73 15.31
CA LEU A 8 31.58 14.48 14.73
C LEU A 8 30.31 14.78 13.92
N THR A 9 30.45 15.00 12.62
CA THR A 9 29.33 15.15 11.68
C THR A 9 28.61 13.81 11.56
N LEU A 10 27.55 13.64 12.33
CA LEU A 10 26.53 12.61 12.16
C LEU A 10 25.67 13.01 10.95
N ALA A 11 26.24 12.94 9.75
CA ALA A 11 25.46 13.00 8.51
C ALA A 11 24.65 11.71 8.47
N GLY A 12 23.35 11.85 8.71
CA GLY A 12 22.41 10.74 8.83
C GLY A 12 22.46 9.82 7.62
N VAL A 13 22.48 8.54 7.92
CA VAL A 13 22.14 7.46 6.99
C VAL A 13 20.64 7.50 6.73
N CYS A 14 20.18 8.51 5.99
CA CYS A 14 18.87 8.45 5.36
C CYS A 14 19.07 7.64 4.08
N LEU A 15 18.68 6.37 4.11
CA LEU A 15 18.79 5.44 2.99
C LEU A 15 17.38 5.07 2.51
N ALA A 16 16.49 6.07 2.38
CA ALA A 16 15.26 5.86 1.61
C ALA A 16 15.69 5.87 0.15
N HIS A 17 15.63 4.73 -0.53
CA HIS A 17 16.21 4.60 -1.87
C HIS A 17 15.20 4.97 -2.96
N PHE A 18 13.94 4.61 -2.73
CA PHE A 18 12.77 5.04 -3.48
C PHE A 18 11.53 4.94 -2.59
N ASP A 19 10.44 5.59 -2.97
CA ASP A 19 9.14 5.47 -2.31
C ASP A 19 8.05 5.21 -3.36
N ILE A 20 6.94 4.60 -2.94
CA ILE A 20 5.72 4.45 -3.73
C ILE A 20 4.62 5.23 -3.02
N ASP A 21 4.09 6.25 -3.68
CA ASP A 21 2.97 7.04 -3.16
C ASP A 21 1.62 6.37 -3.47
N SER A 22 1.47 5.84 -4.68
CA SER A 22 0.20 5.27 -5.15
C SER A 22 0.42 4.18 -6.19
N PRO A 23 -0.27 3.03 -6.09
CA PRO A 23 -1.06 2.62 -4.94
C PRO A 23 -0.18 2.42 -3.70
N ALA A 24 -0.69 2.72 -2.51
CA ALA A 24 0.10 2.67 -1.29
C ALA A 24 0.79 1.30 -1.12
N PRO A 25 2.08 1.27 -0.74
CA PRO A 25 2.81 0.03 -0.55
C PRO A 25 2.35 -0.68 0.72
N ARG A 26 2.79 -1.93 0.90
CA ARG A 26 2.54 -2.69 2.13
C ARG A 26 3.04 -1.93 3.36
N ASP A 27 2.27 -1.99 4.44
CA ASP A 27 2.64 -1.41 5.72
C ASP A 27 4.00 -1.95 6.19
N GLY A 28 4.90 -1.04 6.59
CA GLY A 28 6.26 -1.38 6.98
C GLY A 28 7.28 -1.42 5.84
N THR A 29 6.90 -0.98 4.64
CA THR A 29 7.88 -0.69 3.57
C THR A 29 8.77 0.47 4.03
N GLU A 30 10.05 0.18 4.19
CA GLU A 30 11.12 1.09 4.64
C GLU A 30 12.50 0.60 4.13
N ASP A 31 13.52 1.45 4.25
CA ASP A 31 14.89 1.31 3.74
C ASP A 31 15.48 -0.12 3.79
N LEU A 32 15.30 -0.82 4.91
CA LEU A 32 15.89 -2.16 5.12
C LEU A 32 15.02 -3.28 4.57
N THR A 33 13.69 -3.08 4.55
CA THR A 33 12.77 -4.09 4.06
C THR A 33 12.89 -4.21 2.55
N GLU A 34 13.05 -3.11 1.81
CA GLU A 34 13.14 -3.11 0.34
C GLU A 34 14.23 -4.02 -0.21
N LEU A 35 15.30 -4.26 0.54
CA LEU A 35 16.41 -5.16 0.20
C LEU A 35 16.04 -6.66 0.23
N ILE A 36 14.84 -7.02 0.68
CA ILE A 36 14.39 -8.40 0.88
C ILE A 36 13.36 -8.77 -0.21
N PRO A 37 13.73 -9.48 -1.28
CA PRO A 37 12.78 -9.86 -2.31
C PRO A 37 11.93 -11.10 -1.93
N PRO A 38 10.68 -11.20 -2.42
CA PRO A 38 9.88 -10.14 -3.04
C PRO A 38 9.22 -9.24 -1.97
N CYS A 39 8.76 -8.05 -2.38
CA CYS A 39 7.85 -7.21 -1.58
C CYS A 39 8.39 -6.81 -0.20
N GLY A 40 9.71 -6.67 -0.09
CA GLY A 40 10.37 -6.39 1.17
C GLY A 40 10.28 -7.50 2.24
N GLY A 41 9.87 -8.72 1.85
CA GLY A 41 9.57 -9.81 2.79
C GLY A 41 8.34 -9.55 3.66
N LEU A 42 7.57 -8.49 3.35
CA LEU A 42 6.37 -8.12 4.08
C LEU A 42 5.20 -9.01 3.65
N PRO A 43 4.32 -9.42 4.58
CA PRO A 43 3.17 -10.24 4.24
C PRO A 43 2.14 -9.45 3.43
N LEU A 44 1.27 -10.16 2.71
CA LEU A 44 0.09 -9.57 2.07
C LEU A 44 -0.71 -8.67 3.04
N GLY A 45 -0.93 -7.43 2.61
CA GLY A 45 -1.61 -6.38 3.38
C GLY A 45 -3.05 -6.12 2.92
N ASN A 46 -3.56 -4.95 3.31
CA ASN A 46 -4.86 -4.47 2.88
C ASN A 46 -4.83 -4.06 1.40
N ARG A 47 -5.90 -4.38 0.67
CA ARG A 47 -5.99 -4.07 -0.76
C ARG A 47 -6.59 -2.70 -1.01
N THR A 48 -5.90 -1.92 -1.84
CA THR A 48 -6.40 -0.65 -2.37
C THR A 48 -7.26 -0.93 -3.60
N VAL A 49 -8.49 -0.41 -3.63
CA VAL A 49 -9.32 -0.49 -4.85
C VAL A 49 -8.77 0.50 -5.87
N ILE A 50 -8.45 0.01 -7.07
CA ILE A 50 -8.01 0.84 -8.18
C ILE A 50 -9.00 0.77 -9.33
N THR A 51 -9.27 1.91 -9.94
CA THR A 51 -10.21 2.04 -11.07
C THR A 51 -9.45 2.57 -12.28
N PRO A 52 -8.94 1.69 -13.17
CA PRO A 52 -8.28 2.13 -14.38
C PRO A 52 -9.24 2.92 -15.27
N VAL A 53 -8.79 4.06 -15.78
CA VAL A 53 -9.51 4.88 -16.75
C VAL A 53 -8.96 4.55 -18.13
N ASP A 54 -9.82 4.09 -19.04
CA ASP A 54 -9.43 3.59 -20.36
C ASP A 54 -8.36 2.48 -20.29
N GLY A 55 -8.43 1.65 -19.24
CA GLY A 55 -7.47 0.57 -18.99
C GLY A 55 -6.14 1.04 -18.40
N ILE A 56 -5.99 2.33 -18.07
CA ILE A 56 -4.75 2.90 -17.54
C ILE A 56 -4.94 3.30 -16.07
N PHE A 57 -3.95 2.99 -15.23
CA PHE A 57 -3.81 3.56 -13.89
C PHE A 57 -2.36 4.00 -13.66
N HIS A 58 -2.14 4.77 -12.60
CA HIS A 58 -0.85 5.39 -12.31
C HIS A 58 -0.16 4.68 -11.15
N ILE A 59 1.14 4.41 -11.31
CA ILE A 59 2.07 4.03 -10.24
C ILE A 59 2.99 5.23 -10.03
N THR A 60 2.82 5.92 -8.91
CA THR A 60 3.58 7.13 -8.58
C THR A 60 4.46 6.91 -7.36
N GLY A 61 5.54 7.68 -7.27
CA GLY A 61 6.48 7.62 -6.18
C GLY A 61 7.67 8.53 -6.44
N ALA A 62 8.74 8.35 -5.68
CA ALA A 62 9.97 9.12 -5.83
C ALA A 62 11.21 8.22 -5.83
N LEU A 63 12.23 8.60 -6.59
CA LEU A 63 13.55 7.98 -6.56
C LEU A 63 14.54 8.93 -5.88
N GLU A 64 15.32 8.44 -4.90
CA GLU A 64 16.32 9.25 -4.20
C GLU A 64 17.75 9.08 -4.74
N HIS A 65 17.92 8.30 -5.80
CA HIS A 65 19.16 8.17 -6.56
C HIS A 65 19.15 8.98 -7.86
N PRO A 66 20.34 9.38 -8.38
CA PRO A 66 20.45 10.03 -9.69
C PRO A 66 19.74 9.26 -10.82
N THR A 67 19.83 7.94 -10.80
CA THR A 67 19.27 7.03 -11.80
C THR A 67 18.99 5.65 -11.21
N ALA A 68 17.96 4.98 -11.71
CA ALA A 68 17.68 3.56 -11.45
C ALA A 68 17.10 2.89 -12.70
N GLN A 69 17.26 1.57 -12.80
CA GLN A 69 16.45 0.77 -13.71
C GLN A 69 15.29 0.16 -12.92
N ALA A 70 14.06 0.37 -13.37
CA ALA A 70 12.85 -0.05 -12.72
C ALA A 70 12.16 -1.17 -13.50
N ASN A 71 11.54 -2.09 -12.77
CA ASN A 71 10.63 -3.09 -13.28
C ASN A 71 9.27 -2.91 -12.58
N PHE A 72 8.22 -2.67 -13.37
CA PHE A 72 6.83 -2.61 -12.92
C PHE A 72 6.13 -3.89 -13.37
N SER A 73 5.83 -4.75 -12.39
CA SER A 73 5.28 -6.09 -12.63
C SER A 73 3.99 -6.31 -11.86
N LEU A 74 3.23 -7.29 -12.32
CA LEU A 74 1.90 -7.61 -11.81
C LEU A 74 1.80 -9.12 -11.54
N TYR A 75 1.30 -9.47 -10.37
CA TYR A 75 0.78 -10.79 -10.07
C TYR A 75 -0.73 -10.68 -9.86
N VAL A 76 -1.52 -11.49 -10.58
CA VAL A 76 -2.98 -11.54 -10.39
C VAL A 76 -3.32 -12.79 -9.57
N GLY A 77 -3.89 -12.59 -8.38
CA GLY A 77 -4.16 -13.68 -7.44
C GLY A 77 -4.54 -13.21 -6.04
N ASN A 78 -4.83 -14.17 -5.17
CA ASN A 78 -5.25 -13.90 -3.80
C ASN A 78 -4.16 -14.14 -2.75
N ASP A 79 -3.10 -14.84 -3.13
CA ASP A 79 -2.04 -15.29 -2.23
C ASP A 79 -0.88 -14.29 -2.24
N ASP A 80 0.06 -14.47 -1.30
CA ASP A 80 1.30 -13.72 -1.29
C ASP A 80 2.27 -14.30 -2.34
N PRO A 81 2.63 -13.54 -3.40
CA PRO A 81 3.42 -14.08 -4.49
C PRO A 81 4.88 -14.28 -4.10
N SER A 82 5.45 -15.40 -4.55
CA SER A 82 6.89 -15.59 -4.66
C SER A 82 7.47 -14.78 -5.82
N GLN A 83 8.78 -14.50 -5.81
CA GLN A 83 9.45 -13.70 -6.84
C GLN A 83 9.21 -14.21 -8.28
N VAL A 84 9.09 -15.53 -8.48
CA VAL A 84 8.89 -16.13 -9.81
C VAL A 84 7.50 -15.86 -10.40
N GLN A 85 6.53 -15.44 -9.57
CA GLN A 85 5.17 -15.13 -10.00
C GLN A 85 5.05 -13.73 -10.61
N PHE A 86 6.05 -12.86 -10.42
CA PHE A 86 6.15 -11.55 -11.06
C PHE A 86 6.76 -11.64 -12.47
N ALA A 87 6.21 -12.55 -13.29
CA ALA A 87 6.66 -12.75 -14.67
C ALA A 87 5.93 -11.88 -15.70
N THR A 88 4.85 -11.20 -15.28
CA THR A 88 4.07 -10.29 -16.13
C THR A 88 4.47 -8.85 -15.84
N TYR A 89 4.93 -8.14 -16.87
CA TYR A 89 5.28 -6.74 -16.81
C TYR A 89 4.21 -5.91 -17.51
N PHE A 90 3.97 -4.69 -17.03
CA PHE A 90 3.19 -3.72 -17.80
C PHE A 90 3.96 -3.33 -19.07
N ASP A 91 3.24 -2.90 -20.10
CA ASP A 91 3.89 -2.38 -21.31
C ASP A 91 4.81 -1.21 -20.97
N GLY A 92 6.04 -1.23 -21.50
CA GLY A 92 7.09 -0.28 -21.14
C GLY A 92 7.60 -0.34 -19.69
N GLY A 93 7.12 -1.30 -18.89
CA GLY A 93 7.46 -1.44 -17.46
C GLY A 93 8.69 -2.30 -17.18
N TYR A 94 9.32 -2.92 -18.17
CA TYR A 94 10.54 -3.70 -17.98
C TYR A 94 11.78 -2.85 -18.30
N ASN A 95 12.73 -2.81 -17.36
CA ASN A 95 14.01 -2.11 -17.49
C ASN A 95 13.84 -0.60 -17.82
N THR A 96 12.83 0.03 -17.23
CA THR A 96 12.49 1.45 -17.38
C THR A 96 13.52 2.30 -16.66
N THR A 97 14.12 3.28 -17.32
CA THR A 97 15.07 4.19 -16.65
C THR A 97 14.30 5.28 -15.90
N LEU A 98 14.55 5.39 -14.60
CA LEU A 98 14.06 6.46 -13.75
C LEU A 98 15.20 7.40 -13.38
N HIS A 99 14.86 8.64 -13.08
CA HIS A 99 15.77 9.70 -12.64
C HIS A 99 15.36 10.19 -11.26
N LEU A 100 16.30 10.85 -10.57
CA LEU A 100 16.07 11.47 -9.27
C LEU A 100 14.79 12.31 -9.24
N GLY A 101 14.00 12.11 -8.19
CA GLY A 101 12.74 12.82 -7.95
C GLY A 101 11.51 11.97 -8.29
N ASP A 102 10.39 12.65 -8.44
CA ASP A 102 9.09 12.03 -8.61
C ASP A 102 8.98 11.30 -9.96
N PHE A 103 8.34 10.14 -9.96
CA PHE A 103 7.97 9.40 -11.16
C PHE A 103 6.46 9.14 -11.22
N ASP A 104 5.97 9.01 -12.44
CA ASP A 104 4.60 8.63 -12.75
C ASP A 104 4.61 7.62 -13.90
N PHE A 105 4.47 6.34 -13.56
CA PHE A 105 4.40 5.26 -14.51
C PHE A 105 2.93 4.92 -14.85
N LYS A 106 2.60 4.99 -16.14
CA LYS A 106 1.26 4.68 -16.64
C LYS A 106 1.15 3.19 -16.96
N ALA A 107 0.53 2.44 -16.06
CA ALA A 107 0.30 1.01 -16.23
C ALA A 107 -0.99 0.77 -17.04
N ASN A 108 -0.85 0.14 -18.21
CA ASN A 108 -1.98 -0.31 -19.03
C ASN A 108 -2.32 -1.78 -18.72
N VAL A 109 -3.58 -2.06 -18.41
CA VAL A 109 -4.11 -3.40 -18.12
C VAL A 109 -5.11 -3.92 -19.16
N ALA A 110 -5.42 -3.13 -20.19
CA ALA A 110 -6.42 -3.49 -21.20
C ALA A 110 -6.11 -4.82 -21.90
N ASP A 111 -4.82 -5.13 -22.06
CA ASP A 111 -4.34 -6.32 -22.76
C ASP A 111 -3.95 -7.48 -21.83
N ILE A 112 -4.24 -7.39 -20.52
CA ILE A 112 -3.93 -8.46 -19.54
C ILE A 112 -5.22 -9.24 -19.25
N PRO A 113 -5.46 -10.43 -19.86
CA PRO A 113 -6.77 -11.09 -19.81
C PRO A 113 -7.21 -11.54 -18.40
N ALA A 114 -6.26 -11.71 -17.48
CA ALA A 114 -6.54 -12.06 -16.09
C ALA A 114 -7.07 -10.87 -15.27
N VAL A 115 -6.91 -9.63 -15.76
CA VAL A 115 -7.38 -8.42 -15.10
C VAL A 115 -8.86 -8.21 -15.44
N VAL A 116 -9.72 -8.56 -14.49
CA VAL A 116 -11.18 -8.41 -14.59
C VAL A 116 -11.73 -7.68 -13.36
N ASP A 117 -12.97 -7.21 -13.42
CA ASP A 117 -13.62 -6.51 -12.30
C ASP A 117 -13.63 -7.36 -11.02
N GLY A 118 -13.24 -6.75 -9.90
CA GLY A 118 -13.13 -7.38 -8.59
C GLY A 118 -11.91 -8.29 -8.40
N VAL A 119 -11.01 -8.42 -9.40
CA VAL A 119 -9.84 -9.28 -9.25
C VAL A 119 -8.80 -8.65 -8.33
N ASN A 120 -8.22 -9.49 -7.48
CA ASN A 120 -7.12 -9.10 -6.62
C ASN A 120 -5.79 -9.27 -7.35
N ALA A 121 -4.87 -8.36 -7.06
CA ALA A 121 -3.54 -8.40 -7.62
C ALA A 121 -2.51 -7.77 -6.66
N VAL A 122 -1.25 -8.05 -6.95
CA VAL A 122 -0.08 -7.45 -6.29
C VAL A 122 0.77 -6.82 -7.36
N ILE A 123 1.05 -5.53 -7.21
CA ILE A 123 2.02 -4.82 -8.04
C ILE A 123 3.37 -4.92 -7.33
N GLN A 124 4.42 -5.28 -8.05
CA GLN A 124 5.79 -5.14 -7.57
C GLN A 124 6.50 -4.07 -8.39
N VAL A 125 7.07 -3.10 -7.68
CA VAL A 125 8.07 -2.16 -8.21
C VAL A 125 9.42 -2.66 -7.73
N ALA A 126 10.27 -3.04 -8.68
CA ALA A 126 11.63 -3.48 -8.43
C ALA A 126 12.62 -2.47 -9.01
N MET A 127 13.46 -1.87 -8.18
CA MET A 127 14.48 -0.91 -8.55
C MET A 127 15.87 -1.54 -8.49
N PHE A 128 16.68 -1.31 -9.53
CA PHE A 128 18.10 -1.62 -9.56
C PHE A 128 18.88 -0.32 -9.44
N THR A 129 19.41 -0.07 -8.25
CA THR A 129 20.19 1.11 -7.90
C THR A 129 21.65 0.69 -7.61
N PRO A 130 22.58 1.65 -7.40
CA PRO A 130 23.91 1.32 -6.90
C PRO A 130 23.93 0.59 -5.56
N ASP A 131 22.86 0.72 -4.76
CA ASP A 131 22.77 0.13 -3.42
C ASP A 131 22.19 -1.29 -3.42
N GLY A 132 21.58 -1.70 -4.53
CA GLY A 132 21.19 -3.09 -4.75
C GLY A 132 19.92 -3.23 -5.58
N HIS A 133 19.29 -4.39 -5.39
CA HIS A 133 17.99 -4.71 -5.93
C HIS A 133 16.95 -4.53 -4.84
N LEU A 134 16.08 -3.55 -5.02
CA LEU A 134 15.12 -3.08 -4.03
C LEU A 134 13.72 -3.38 -4.54
N THR A 135 12.84 -3.86 -3.67
CA THR A 135 11.48 -4.27 -4.06
C THR A 135 10.47 -3.79 -3.05
N ALA A 136 9.39 -3.17 -3.55
CA ALA A 136 8.21 -2.83 -2.78
C ALA A 136 6.97 -3.30 -3.53
N CYS A 137 5.91 -3.59 -2.78
CA CYS A 137 4.67 -4.09 -3.36
C CYS A 137 3.46 -3.34 -2.84
N SER A 138 2.48 -3.20 -3.73
CA SER A 138 1.17 -2.64 -3.41
C SER A 138 0.10 -3.68 -3.71
N ASP A 139 -0.73 -3.98 -2.72
CA ASP A 139 -1.81 -4.93 -2.86
C ASP A 139 -3.08 -4.21 -3.30
N ILE A 140 -3.74 -4.71 -4.34
CA ILE A 140 -4.83 -4.00 -5.00
C ILE A 140 -6.01 -4.91 -5.35
N THR A 141 -7.16 -4.29 -5.56
CA THR A 141 -8.33 -4.90 -6.20
C THR A 141 -8.77 -4.03 -7.36
N PHE A 142 -8.85 -4.59 -8.57
CA PHE A 142 -9.33 -3.87 -9.73
C PHE A 142 -10.84 -3.65 -9.67
N SER A 143 -11.29 -2.46 -10.04
CA SER A 143 -12.70 -2.10 -10.21
C SER A 143 -12.89 -1.40 -11.55
N PHE A 144 -13.59 -2.02 -12.49
CA PHE A 144 -13.98 -1.44 -13.79
C PHE A 144 -15.43 -0.96 -13.81
N SER A 145 -16.20 -1.29 -12.77
CA SER A 145 -17.55 -0.76 -12.59
C SER A 145 -17.49 0.76 -12.49
N ALA A 146 -18.05 1.45 -13.48
CA ALA A 146 -18.23 2.91 -13.47
C ALA A 146 -18.90 3.29 -12.14
N SER A 147 -18.26 4.18 -11.37
CA SER A 147 -18.82 4.79 -10.16
C SER A 147 -20.24 5.28 -10.44
N THR A 148 -21.22 4.42 -10.16
CA THR A 148 -22.65 4.73 -10.22
C THR A 148 -23.15 4.70 -8.78
N ALA A 149 -22.52 5.47 -7.89
CA ALA A 149 -22.96 5.55 -6.51
C ALA A 149 -22.55 6.87 -5.83
N GLU A 150 -22.87 8.00 -6.45
CA GLU A 150 -23.44 9.11 -5.67
C GLU A 150 -24.95 9.11 -5.92
N THR A 151 -25.67 8.15 -5.32
CA THR A 151 -27.09 8.39 -5.06
C THR A 151 -27.13 9.45 -3.96
N SER A 152 -27.22 10.71 -4.35
CA SER A 152 -27.51 11.81 -3.45
C SER A 152 -28.83 11.47 -2.76
N THR A 153 -28.78 11.01 -1.50
CA THR A 153 -29.94 11.02 -0.62
C THR A 153 -30.28 12.48 -0.35
N SER A 154 -31.05 13.05 -1.27
CA SER A 154 -31.80 14.27 -1.04
C SER A 154 -32.84 13.90 0.01
N GLU A 155 -32.53 14.14 1.29
CA GLU A 155 -33.54 14.17 2.34
C GLU A 155 -34.52 15.29 2.00
N ALA A 156 -35.58 14.93 1.29
CA ALA A 156 -36.77 15.75 1.23
C ALA A 156 -37.36 15.77 2.64
N VAL A 157 -37.06 16.84 3.39
CA VAL A 157 -37.78 17.23 4.60
C VAL A 157 -39.25 17.46 4.25
N ALA A 158 -40.03 16.38 4.29
CA ALA A 158 -41.47 16.43 4.28
C ALA A 158 -41.94 16.97 5.64
N SER A 159 -42.19 18.28 5.67
CA SER A 159 -42.88 18.96 6.75
C SER A 159 -44.26 18.31 6.95
N THR A 160 -44.40 17.48 7.99
CA THR A 160 -45.72 17.02 8.46
C THR A 160 -46.00 17.69 9.79
N SER A 161 -46.80 18.75 9.72
CA SER A 161 -47.51 19.36 10.83
C SER A 161 -48.54 18.36 11.36
N GLY A 162 -48.49 17.99 12.65
CA GLY A 162 -49.53 17.13 13.22
C GLY A 162 -49.32 16.65 14.67
N ASN A 163 -49.53 17.56 15.62
CA ASN A 163 -50.10 17.37 16.97
C ASN A 163 -49.38 16.49 18.04
N PRO A 164 -49.22 16.99 19.30
CA PRO A 164 -48.58 16.26 20.39
C PRO A 164 -49.61 15.48 21.22
N TYR A 165 -49.46 14.17 21.34
CA TYR A 165 -50.03 13.44 22.48
C TYR A 165 -49.15 12.25 22.88
N ALA A 166 -49.01 12.11 24.19
CA ALA A 166 -48.00 11.36 24.91
C ALA A 166 -48.19 9.83 24.89
N ALA A 167 -47.07 9.10 25.03
CA ALA A 167 -46.86 8.11 26.10
C ALA A 167 -45.39 7.60 26.10
N PRO A 168 -44.68 7.61 27.24
CA PRO A 168 -43.38 6.96 27.38
C PRO A 168 -43.55 5.49 27.77
N SER A 169 -42.92 4.58 27.02
CA SER A 169 -42.75 3.18 27.42
C SER A 169 -41.28 2.96 27.78
N ASN A 170 -41.01 2.89 29.08
CA ASN A 170 -39.76 2.39 29.66
C ASN A 170 -39.57 0.91 29.29
N VAL A 171 -38.43 0.48 28.72
CA VAL A 171 -37.92 -0.88 28.96
C VAL A 171 -36.39 -0.95 28.78
N TYR A 172 -35.73 -1.25 29.91
CA TYR A 172 -34.48 -2.00 30.12
C TYR A 172 -33.09 -1.48 29.70
N SER A 173 -32.30 -1.27 30.76
CA SER A 173 -30.85 -1.38 30.84
C SER A 173 -30.32 -2.76 30.47
N GLY A 174 -29.18 -2.80 29.79
CA GLY A 174 -28.32 -3.96 29.66
C GLY A 174 -26.86 -3.52 29.67
N ALA A 175 -26.24 -3.59 30.85
CA ALA A 175 -24.82 -3.34 31.08
C ALA A 175 -24.01 -4.65 30.94
N GLY A 176 -22.75 -4.53 30.55
CA GLY A 176 -21.72 -5.59 30.58
C GLY A 176 -21.31 -6.03 29.17
N ALA A 177 -20.03 -6.16 28.81
CA ALA A 177 -18.89 -6.55 29.63
C ALA A 177 -17.58 -5.90 29.16
N VAL A 178 -16.71 -5.62 30.12
CA VAL A 178 -15.33 -5.19 29.93
C VAL A 178 -14.47 -6.46 29.84
N ALA A 179 -13.79 -6.68 28.72
CA ALA A 179 -12.87 -7.81 28.55
C ALA A 179 -11.42 -7.31 28.71
N THR A 180 -10.90 -7.41 29.93
CA THR A 180 -9.46 -7.28 30.21
C THR A 180 -8.77 -8.62 29.94
N GLY A 181 -7.99 -8.68 28.86
CA GLY A 181 -7.08 -9.80 28.57
C GLY A 181 -5.66 -9.48 29.05
N ILE A 182 -5.20 -10.18 30.08
CA ILE A 182 -3.81 -10.25 30.54
C ILE A 182 -3.28 -11.62 30.12
N PHE A 183 -2.24 -11.71 29.28
CA PHE A 183 -1.34 -12.87 29.11
C PHE A 183 -0.19 -12.40 28.19
N ALA A 184 1.08 -12.78 28.30
CA ALA A 184 1.91 -13.35 29.35
C ALA A 184 3.35 -13.17 28.82
N VAL A 185 4.28 -12.67 29.65
CA VAL A 185 5.70 -12.59 29.29
C VAL A 185 6.31 -13.97 29.50
N ALA A 186 6.58 -14.68 28.41
CA ALA A 186 7.38 -15.89 28.44
C ALA A 186 8.88 -15.52 28.40
N ALA A 187 9.53 -15.69 29.54
CA ALA A 187 10.99 -15.65 29.67
C ALA A 187 11.60 -17.01 29.32
N SER A 188 12.92 -16.98 29.05
CA SER A 188 13.89 -18.10 28.98
C SER A 188 13.93 -18.88 27.64
N LEU A 189 15.06 -19.32 27.10
CA LEU A 189 16.29 -19.81 27.72
C LEU A 189 17.57 -19.43 26.94
N ILE A 190 18.63 -19.21 27.70
CA ILE A 190 20.05 -19.28 27.29
C ILE A 190 20.49 -20.74 27.39
N PHE A 191 21.19 -21.25 26.37
CA PHE A 191 22.05 -22.42 26.49
C PHE A 191 23.36 -22.23 25.70
N VAL A 192 24.45 -22.34 26.48
CA VAL A 192 25.87 -22.64 26.17
C VAL A 192 26.66 -21.63 25.34
#